data_AF-A0A0S9PF06-F1
#
_entry.id   AF-A0A0S9PF06-F1
#
_cell.length_a   1.000
_cell.length_b   1.000
_cell.length_c   1.000
_cell.angle_alpha   90.00
_cell.angle_beta   90.00
_cell.angle_gamma   90.00
#
_symmetry.space_group_name_H-M   'P 1'
#
loop_
_entity.id
_entity.type
_entity.pdbx_description
1 polymer ?
#
loop_
_entity_poly.entity_id
_entity_poly.type
_entity_poly.pdbx_seq_one_letter_code
_entity_poly.pdbx_strand_id
1 'polypeptide(L)'
;MNRAQRRAPLVVIATVLLVGLSACVPAPEPAPTVTVTQSAPAVTITPTPTPTPTPTPTAAAEPEPAPAPEPPAPPVSPNAMGGQTDGGNTATTPWVSDSGPQQFAMGPAVALNDYEYSYTVASQDQVLAIASRFNLQVDDVVRVNFRCSDYLEVQPGDVLDIRWPVDSEQIGGGC
;
A
#
# COMPACT_ATOMS: atom_id res chain seq x y z
N MET A 1 14.24 72.21 40.94
CA MET A 1 14.15 71.75 42.35
C MET A 1 12.81 71.04 42.52
N ASN A 2 12.63 69.79 42.97
CA ASN A 2 13.49 68.61 43.09
C ASN A 2 12.56 67.39 42.92
N ARG A 3 13.11 66.36 42.27
CA ARG A 3 12.40 65.17 41.74
C ARG A 3 12.02 64.16 42.82
N ALA A 4 10.90 63.53 42.56
CA ALA A 4 10.35 62.35 43.21
C ALA A 4 11.04 61.04 42.78
N GLN A 5 10.65 59.94 43.45
CA GLN A 5 10.78 58.52 43.08
C GLN A 5 12.13 57.85 43.39
N ARG A 6 12.23 56.56 43.74
CA ARG A 6 11.31 55.46 44.12
C ARG A 6 12.20 54.38 44.77
N ARG A 7 11.57 53.49 45.54
CA ARG A 7 12.18 52.54 46.47
C ARG A 7 13.00 51.43 45.80
N ALA A 8 14.04 51.01 46.54
CA ALA A 8 15.06 49.98 46.34
C ALA A 8 14.69 48.67 45.59
N PRO A 9 15.65 48.05 44.85
CA PRO A 9 15.54 46.67 44.37
C PRO A 9 16.43 45.69 45.16
N LEU A 10 15.76 44.71 45.78
CA LEU A 10 15.91 43.27 45.50
C LEU A 10 17.35 42.72 45.31
N VAL A 11 18.09 42.61 46.40
CA VAL A 11 19.20 41.67 46.57
C VAL A 11 18.61 40.45 47.30
N VAL A 12 18.88 39.20 46.85
CA VAL A 12 19.00 37.94 47.64
C VAL A 12 18.57 36.63 46.92
N ILE A 13 17.85 36.60 45.79
CA ILE A 13 17.38 35.31 45.23
C ILE A 13 18.37 34.71 44.22
N ALA A 14 19.48 34.14 44.67
CA ALA A 14 20.50 33.55 43.77
C ALA A 14 21.16 32.22 44.20
N THR A 15 20.74 31.47 45.24
CA THR A 15 21.63 30.39 45.75
C THR A 15 21.05 29.08 46.33
N VAL A 16 19.79 28.64 46.10
CA VAL A 16 19.34 27.36 46.74
C VAL A 16 18.30 26.52 45.98
N LEU A 17 18.50 26.07 44.73
CA LEU A 17 17.64 24.99 44.16
C LEU A 17 18.34 24.21 43.05
N LEU A 18 19.45 23.55 43.41
CA LEU A 18 20.31 22.78 42.49
C LEU A 18 20.46 21.29 42.90
N VAL A 19 19.58 20.72 43.73
CA VAL A 19 19.71 19.32 44.17
C VAL A 19 18.34 18.67 44.36
N GLY A 20 17.92 17.81 43.42
CA GLY A 20 16.81 16.90 43.64
C GLY A 20 16.07 16.52 42.37
N LEU A 21 16.43 15.38 41.78
CA LEU A 21 15.68 14.47 40.88
C LEU A 21 16.72 13.46 40.36
N SER A 22 17.37 12.71 41.25
CA SER A 22 16.93 11.37 41.67
C SER A 22 17.03 10.35 40.54
N ALA A 23 18.15 9.64 40.55
CA ALA A 23 18.52 8.56 39.66
C ALA A 23 17.45 7.46 39.57
N CYS A 24 17.06 7.11 38.35
CA CYS A 24 16.35 5.87 38.06
C CYS A 24 17.38 4.89 37.48
N VAL A 25 17.93 4.02 38.32
CA VAL A 25 18.77 2.88 37.89
C VAL A 25 17.92 1.62 38.03
N PRO A 26 17.55 0.92 36.95
CA PRO A 26 16.84 -0.33 37.05
C PRO A 26 17.74 -1.42 37.65
N ALA A 27 17.16 -2.19 38.58
CA ALA A 27 17.81 -3.32 39.24
C ALA A 27 18.05 -4.48 38.25
N PRO A 28 19.18 -5.19 38.34
CA PRO A 28 19.45 -6.34 37.48
C PRO A 28 18.52 -7.51 37.84
N GLU A 29 17.78 -7.98 36.84
CA GLU A 29 16.85 -9.12 36.92
C GLU A 29 17.63 -10.44 37.06
N PRO A 30 17.20 -11.38 37.92
CA PRO A 30 17.91 -12.65 38.11
C PRO A 30 17.76 -13.56 36.88
N ALA A 31 18.87 -14.18 36.48
CA ALA A 31 18.95 -15.10 35.35
C ALA A 31 18.00 -16.31 35.51
N PRO A 32 17.41 -16.84 34.40
CA PRO A 32 16.55 -18.01 34.46
C PRO A 32 17.36 -19.29 34.78
N THR A 33 16.99 -19.97 35.86
CA THR A 33 17.48 -21.32 36.18
C THR A 33 16.81 -22.34 35.27
N VAL A 34 17.61 -23.04 34.45
CA VAL A 34 17.14 -24.15 33.61
C VAL A 34 17.12 -25.43 34.43
N THR A 35 15.93 -25.90 34.79
CA THR A 35 15.73 -27.21 35.44
C THR A 35 15.56 -28.29 34.37
N VAL A 36 16.50 -29.23 34.30
CA VAL A 36 16.41 -30.39 33.40
C VAL A 36 15.64 -31.52 34.09
N THR A 37 14.41 -31.76 33.64
CA THR A 37 13.61 -32.92 34.07
C THR A 37 13.94 -34.11 33.17
N GLN A 38 14.63 -35.11 33.72
CA GLN A 38 14.99 -36.35 33.04
C GLN A 38 13.77 -37.29 32.95
N SER A 39 13.30 -37.56 31.74
CA SER A 39 12.19 -38.50 31.48
C SER A 39 12.60 -39.97 31.68
N ALA A 40 11.72 -40.71 32.36
CA ALA A 40 11.82 -42.15 32.63
C ALA A 40 11.58 -43.02 31.37
N PRO A 41 12.07 -44.27 31.32
CA PRO A 41 11.98 -45.12 30.13
C PRO A 41 10.54 -45.57 29.84
N ALA A 42 10.13 -45.46 28.57
CA ALA A 42 8.81 -45.84 28.08
C ALA A 42 8.73 -47.36 27.84
N VAL A 43 7.67 -48.00 28.37
CA VAL A 43 7.35 -49.42 28.11
C VAL A 43 6.56 -49.51 26.81
N THR A 44 7.08 -50.25 25.83
CA THR A 44 6.43 -50.46 24.53
C THR A 44 5.46 -51.64 24.59
N ILE A 45 4.15 -51.36 24.54
CA ILE A 45 3.12 -52.35 24.26
C ILE A 45 3.00 -52.54 22.75
N THR A 46 3.04 -53.80 22.28
CA THR A 46 2.88 -54.13 20.85
C THR A 46 1.39 -54.20 20.52
N PRO A 47 0.85 -53.32 19.66
CA PRO A 47 -0.56 -53.39 19.28
C PRO A 47 -0.82 -54.59 18.36
N THR A 48 -1.92 -55.31 18.63
CA THR A 48 -2.47 -56.35 17.76
C THR A 48 -2.81 -55.77 16.39
N PRO A 49 -2.46 -56.41 15.27
CA PRO A 49 -2.80 -55.90 13.94
C PRO A 49 -4.32 -55.88 13.73
N THR A 50 -4.83 -54.69 13.42
CA THR A 50 -6.23 -54.45 13.03
C THR A 50 -6.53 -55.17 11.71
N PRO A 51 -7.68 -55.87 11.58
CA PRO A 51 -8.05 -56.50 10.32
C PRO A 51 -8.13 -55.49 9.18
N THR A 52 -7.57 -55.84 8.03
CA THR A 52 -7.58 -55.03 6.81
C THR A 52 -9.02 -54.79 6.34
N PRO A 53 -9.47 -53.54 6.17
CA PRO A 53 -10.82 -53.29 5.68
C PRO A 53 -10.97 -53.80 4.23
N THR A 54 -12.09 -54.50 3.99
CA THR A 54 -12.54 -54.89 2.65
C THR A 54 -12.67 -53.64 1.76
N PRO A 55 -12.14 -53.64 0.52
CA PRO A 55 -12.23 -52.46 -0.34
C PRO A 55 -13.70 -52.11 -0.61
N THR A 56 -14.07 -50.90 -0.23
CA THR A 56 -15.35 -50.29 -0.59
C THR A 56 -15.39 -50.10 -2.10
N PRO A 57 -16.49 -50.45 -2.80
CA PRO A 57 -16.58 -50.26 -4.25
C PRO A 57 -16.30 -48.81 -4.60
N THR A 58 -15.34 -48.59 -5.49
CA THR A 58 -15.01 -47.28 -6.05
C THR A 58 -16.26 -46.76 -6.75
N ALA A 59 -16.89 -45.74 -6.16
CA ALA A 59 -17.93 -44.99 -6.84
C ALA A 59 -17.35 -44.45 -8.16
N ALA A 60 -18.08 -44.62 -9.25
CA ALA A 60 -17.73 -44.04 -10.55
C ALA A 60 -17.46 -42.55 -10.37
N ALA A 61 -16.37 -42.05 -10.98
CA ALA A 61 -16.01 -40.65 -10.93
C ALA A 61 -17.23 -39.79 -11.28
N GLU A 62 -17.66 -38.97 -10.32
CA GLU A 62 -18.60 -37.89 -10.55
C GLU A 62 -18.00 -37.02 -11.66
N PRO A 63 -18.77 -36.63 -12.71
CA PRO A 63 -18.25 -35.79 -13.77
C PRO A 63 -17.65 -34.53 -13.13
N GLU A 64 -16.43 -34.19 -13.57
CA GLU A 64 -15.76 -32.95 -13.19
C GLU A 64 -16.77 -31.80 -13.31
N PRO A 65 -16.97 -30.99 -12.27
CA PRO A 65 -17.88 -29.85 -12.34
C PRO A 65 -17.53 -29.04 -13.58
N ALA A 66 -18.52 -28.74 -14.41
CA ALA A 66 -18.31 -27.87 -15.55
C ALA A 66 -17.53 -26.63 -15.07
N PRO A 67 -16.48 -26.20 -15.81
CA PRO A 67 -15.71 -25.03 -15.41
C PRO A 67 -16.70 -23.90 -15.10
N ALA A 68 -16.57 -23.30 -13.93
CA ALA A 68 -17.37 -22.15 -13.55
C ALA A 68 -17.34 -21.16 -14.72
N PRO A 69 -18.46 -20.53 -15.08
CA PRO A 69 -18.47 -19.53 -16.14
C PRO A 69 -17.36 -18.54 -15.83
N GLU A 70 -16.43 -18.38 -16.76
CA GLU A 70 -15.36 -17.39 -16.68
C GLU A 70 -16.02 -16.06 -16.28
N PRO A 71 -15.53 -15.37 -15.23
CA PRO A 71 -16.07 -14.07 -14.85
C PRO A 71 -16.21 -13.24 -16.13
N PRO A 72 -17.36 -12.58 -16.35
CA PRO A 72 -17.56 -11.79 -17.56
C PRO A 72 -16.33 -10.90 -17.73
N ALA A 73 -15.73 -10.96 -18.92
CA ALA A 73 -14.57 -10.14 -19.22
C ALA A 73 -14.86 -8.72 -18.71
N PRO A 74 -13.92 -8.12 -17.93
CA PRO A 74 -14.13 -6.77 -17.44
C PRO A 74 -14.55 -5.90 -18.64
N PRO A 75 -15.50 -4.98 -18.47
CA PRO A 75 -15.94 -4.14 -19.58
C PRO A 75 -14.69 -3.58 -20.26
N VAL A 76 -14.55 -3.88 -21.54
CA VAL A 76 -13.40 -3.41 -22.32
C VAL A 76 -13.42 -1.90 -22.20
N SER A 77 -12.50 -1.34 -21.42
CA SER A 77 -12.40 0.11 -21.27
C SER A 77 -12.32 0.72 -22.68
N PRO A 78 -12.97 1.86 -22.94
CA PRO A 78 -12.91 2.54 -24.24
C PRO A 78 -11.48 2.72 -24.78
N ASN A 79 -10.48 2.69 -23.89
CA ASN A 79 -9.07 2.93 -24.17
C ASN A 79 -8.21 1.64 -24.27
N ALA A 80 -8.81 0.43 -24.24
CA ALA A 80 -8.08 -0.85 -24.19
C ALA A 80 -7.65 -1.40 -25.56
N MET A 81 -8.19 -0.89 -26.67
CA MET A 81 -7.68 -1.17 -28.02
C MET A 81 -6.94 0.07 -28.49
N GLY A 82 -5.63 -0.04 -28.76
CA GLY A 82 -4.75 1.04 -29.23
C GLY A 82 -5.10 1.64 -30.61
N GLY A 83 -6.37 1.71 -30.98
CA GLY A 83 -6.90 2.62 -31.97
C GLY A 83 -7.64 3.73 -31.23
N GLN A 84 -7.12 4.95 -31.30
CA GLN A 84 -7.88 6.13 -30.85
C GLN A 84 -9.29 6.10 -31.45
N THR A 85 -10.30 6.09 -30.59
CA THR A 85 -11.47 6.94 -30.82
C THR A 85 -11.40 8.03 -29.76
N ASP A 86 -10.49 8.99 -30.01
CA ASP A 86 -10.44 10.32 -29.39
C ASP A 86 -11.15 10.45 -28.05
N GLY A 87 -10.55 9.94 -26.97
CA GLY A 87 -10.97 10.15 -25.58
C GLY A 87 -10.90 11.63 -25.15
N GLY A 88 -11.43 12.56 -25.95
CA GLY A 88 -11.44 14.01 -25.78
C GLY A 88 -10.08 14.69 -25.82
N ASN A 89 -8.98 13.93 -25.77
CA ASN A 89 -7.66 14.44 -25.45
C ASN A 89 -6.78 14.60 -26.70
N THR A 90 -7.07 15.64 -27.48
CA THR A 90 -6.09 16.18 -28.43
C THR A 90 -5.06 17.03 -27.67
N ALA A 91 -3.90 17.30 -28.28
CA ALA A 91 -2.89 18.23 -27.72
C ALA A 91 -3.45 19.61 -27.34
N THR A 92 -4.64 19.96 -27.85
CA THR A 92 -5.35 21.21 -27.59
C THR A 92 -6.45 21.13 -26.53
N THR A 93 -6.83 19.94 -26.04
CA THR A 93 -7.89 19.75 -25.03
C THR A 93 -7.59 18.59 -24.08
N PRO A 94 -6.60 18.69 -23.19
CA PRO A 94 -6.34 17.67 -22.19
C PRO A 94 -7.47 17.64 -21.15
N TRP A 95 -8.40 16.68 -21.28
CA TRP A 95 -9.47 16.47 -20.30
C TRP A 95 -9.07 15.36 -19.34
N VAL A 96 -8.63 15.73 -18.14
CA VAL A 96 -8.39 14.82 -17.01
C VAL A 96 -9.52 15.01 -16.03
N SER A 97 -10.33 13.98 -15.83
CA SER A 97 -11.47 14.04 -14.90
C SER A 97 -11.60 12.71 -14.18
N ASP A 98 -11.70 12.77 -12.85
CA ASP A 98 -11.93 11.58 -12.04
C ASP A 98 -13.38 11.09 -12.19
N SER A 99 -13.58 9.93 -12.84
CA SER A 99 -14.90 9.28 -12.92
C SER A 99 -15.33 8.58 -11.62
N GLY A 100 -14.45 8.57 -10.61
CA GLY A 100 -14.62 7.89 -9.35
C GLY A 100 -14.06 6.45 -9.34
N PRO A 101 -14.00 5.81 -8.16
CA PRO A 101 -13.45 4.47 -8.01
C PRO A 101 -14.15 3.45 -8.90
N GLN A 102 -13.36 2.60 -9.55
CA GLN A 102 -13.85 1.51 -10.39
C GLN A 102 -13.01 0.26 -10.20
N GLN A 103 -13.47 -0.88 -10.72
CA GLN A 103 -12.75 -2.15 -10.65
C GLN A 103 -11.28 -1.97 -11.08
N PHE A 104 -10.34 -2.39 -10.21
CA PHE A 104 -8.90 -2.25 -10.40
C PHE A 104 -8.38 -0.79 -10.45
N ALA A 105 -9.13 0.17 -9.92
CA ALA A 105 -8.70 1.55 -9.68
C ALA A 105 -9.38 2.13 -8.43
N MET A 106 -9.23 1.44 -7.31
CA MET A 106 -9.85 1.76 -6.02
C MET A 106 -9.05 2.72 -5.15
N GLY A 107 -7.80 3.00 -5.51
CA GLY A 107 -6.93 3.96 -4.85
C GLY A 107 -7.59 5.32 -4.60
N PRO A 108 -7.27 5.98 -3.46
CA PRO A 108 -7.71 7.34 -3.22
C PRO A 108 -7.06 8.29 -4.22
N ALA A 109 -7.85 9.26 -4.67
CA ALA A 109 -7.41 10.34 -5.56
C ALA A 109 -7.62 11.68 -4.87
N VAL A 110 -6.64 12.57 -5.00
CA VAL A 110 -6.71 13.94 -4.50
C VAL A 110 -6.48 14.88 -5.68
N ALA A 111 -7.46 15.72 -5.99
CA ALA A 111 -7.29 16.78 -6.99
C ALA A 111 -6.25 17.79 -6.49
N LEU A 112 -5.21 18.03 -7.29
CA LEU A 112 -4.22 19.08 -7.04
C LEU A 112 -4.64 20.40 -7.72
N ASN A 113 -5.26 20.29 -8.89
CA ASN A 113 -5.89 21.37 -9.64
C ASN A 113 -6.98 20.79 -10.58
N ASP A 114 -7.51 21.60 -11.49
CA ASP A 114 -8.61 21.21 -12.38
C ASP A 114 -8.24 20.10 -13.41
N TYR A 115 -6.95 19.79 -13.58
CA TYR A 115 -6.46 18.84 -14.60
C TYR A 115 -5.36 17.88 -14.09
N GLU A 116 -5.10 17.85 -12.79
CA GLU A 116 -4.03 17.05 -12.18
C GLU A 116 -4.48 16.46 -10.84
N TYR A 117 -4.21 15.18 -10.65
CA TYR A 117 -4.55 14.43 -9.45
C TYR A 117 -3.33 13.69 -8.91
N SER A 118 -3.22 13.61 -7.59
CA SER A 118 -2.36 12.64 -6.92
C SER A 118 -3.18 11.39 -6.62
N TYR A 119 -2.70 10.24 -7.10
CA TYR A 119 -3.37 8.95 -6.92
C TYR A 119 -2.49 7.99 -6.14
N THR A 120 -2.99 7.44 -5.04
CA THR A 120 -2.28 6.38 -4.31
C THR A 120 -2.79 5.01 -4.73
N VAL A 121 -1.93 4.17 -5.28
CA VAL A 121 -2.26 2.85 -5.79
C VAL A 121 -2.75 1.95 -4.64
N ALA A 122 -3.94 1.38 -4.76
CA ALA A 122 -4.44 0.39 -3.81
C ALA A 122 -4.10 -1.04 -4.24
N SER A 123 -4.36 -1.99 -3.35
CA SER A 123 -4.19 -3.42 -3.66
C SER A 123 -5.07 -3.83 -4.84
N GLN A 124 -4.46 -4.53 -5.80
CA GLN A 124 -5.07 -5.00 -7.06
C GLN A 124 -5.42 -3.90 -8.07
N ASP A 125 -4.97 -2.66 -7.86
CA ASP A 125 -5.10 -1.65 -8.90
C ASP A 125 -4.20 -1.96 -10.10
N GLN A 126 -4.66 -1.57 -11.28
CA GLN A 126 -3.95 -1.76 -12.54
C GLN A 126 -3.87 -0.41 -13.27
N VAL A 127 -2.69 -0.07 -13.80
CA VAL A 127 -2.47 1.22 -14.50
C VAL A 127 -3.48 1.46 -15.62
N LEU A 128 -3.95 0.40 -16.30
CA LEU A 128 -5.02 0.49 -17.30
C LEU A 128 -6.35 1.02 -16.75
N ALA A 129 -6.79 0.50 -15.60
CA ALA A 129 -8.03 0.93 -14.97
C ALA A 129 -7.86 2.30 -14.30
N ILE A 130 -6.67 2.60 -13.76
CA ILE A 130 -6.34 3.94 -13.27
C ILE A 130 -6.43 4.94 -14.42
N ALA A 131 -5.74 4.73 -15.54
CA ALA A 131 -5.80 5.62 -16.70
C ALA A 131 -7.24 5.82 -17.19
N SER A 132 -8.01 4.72 -17.29
CA SER A 132 -9.42 4.77 -17.68
C SER A 132 -10.28 5.62 -16.72
N ARG A 133 -10.00 5.58 -15.42
CA ARG A 133 -10.73 6.36 -14.39
C ARG A 133 -10.56 7.86 -14.59
N PHE A 134 -9.43 8.26 -15.15
CA PHE A 134 -9.09 9.67 -15.36
C PHE A 134 -9.24 10.14 -16.81
N ASN A 135 -9.85 9.32 -17.67
CA ASN A 135 -9.97 9.58 -19.10
C ASN A 135 -8.60 9.79 -19.79
N LEU A 136 -7.59 9.04 -19.33
CA LEU A 136 -6.24 9.01 -19.90
C LEU A 136 -5.99 7.70 -20.65
N GLN A 137 -4.99 7.71 -21.54
CA GLN A 137 -4.41 6.48 -22.08
C GLN A 137 -3.34 5.95 -21.12
N VAL A 138 -3.05 4.65 -21.18
CA VAL A 138 -1.97 4.05 -20.38
C VAL A 138 -0.64 4.74 -20.65
N ASP A 139 -0.33 4.99 -21.93
CA ASP A 139 0.90 5.67 -22.32
C ASP A 139 1.06 7.08 -21.72
N ASP A 140 -0.05 7.77 -21.44
CA ASP A 140 -0.01 9.10 -20.84
C ASP A 140 0.43 9.00 -19.37
N VAL A 141 -0.14 8.06 -18.63
CA VAL A 141 0.27 7.76 -17.24
C VAL A 141 1.73 7.24 -17.20
N VAL A 142 2.11 6.41 -18.17
CA VAL A 142 3.47 5.86 -18.33
C VAL A 142 4.50 6.96 -18.59
N ARG A 143 4.21 7.90 -19.49
CA ARG A 143 5.11 9.01 -19.80
C ARG A 143 5.36 9.93 -18.62
N VAL A 144 4.39 10.08 -17.72
CA VAL A 144 4.52 10.91 -16.51
C VAL A 144 5.26 10.17 -15.39
N ASN A 145 4.96 8.90 -15.15
CA ASN A 145 5.37 8.21 -13.92
C ASN A 145 6.44 7.13 -14.10
N PHE A 146 6.55 6.53 -15.28
CA PHE A 146 7.28 5.28 -15.51
C PHE A 146 8.33 5.44 -16.61
N ARG A 147 9.02 6.60 -16.65
CA ARG A 147 10.00 6.94 -17.70
C ARG A 147 11.15 5.94 -17.80
N CYS A 148 11.59 5.40 -16.67
CA CYS A 148 12.77 4.51 -16.58
C CYS A 148 12.43 3.17 -15.90
N SER A 149 11.16 2.82 -15.80
CA SER A 149 10.66 1.63 -15.09
C SER A 149 9.50 1.00 -15.83
N ASP A 150 9.25 -0.29 -15.58
CA ASP A 150 8.07 -0.96 -16.11
C ASP A 150 6.85 -0.60 -15.26
N TYR A 151 5.77 -0.14 -15.90
CA TYR A 151 4.53 0.21 -15.20
C TYR A 151 3.82 -1.03 -14.62
N LEU A 152 4.18 -2.23 -15.07
CA LEU A 152 3.72 -3.49 -14.50
C LEU A 152 4.33 -3.76 -13.12
N GLU A 153 5.39 -3.05 -12.73
CA GLU A 153 6.02 -3.17 -11.41
C GLU A 153 5.37 -2.27 -10.36
N VAL A 154 4.33 -1.49 -10.71
CA VAL A 154 3.61 -0.63 -9.76
C VAL A 154 3.11 -1.44 -8.56
N GLN A 155 3.31 -0.91 -7.36
CA GLN A 155 2.95 -1.55 -6.10
C GLN A 155 1.87 -0.77 -5.34
N PRO A 156 1.09 -1.44 -4.49
CA PRO A 156 0.21 -0.76 -3.55
C PRO A 156 1.01 0.21 -2.67
N GLY A 157 0.52 1.45 -2.57
CA GLY A 157 1.17 2.55 -1.86
C GLY A 157 1.97 3.49 -2.75
N ASP A 158 2.26 3.12 -4.00
CA ASP A 158 2.87 4.04 -4.97
C ASP A 158 1.97 5.25 -5.19
N VAL A 159 2.57 6.42 -5.35
CA VAL A 159 1.86 7.67 -5.61
C VAL A 159 2.14 8.09 -7.05
N LEU A 160 1.09 8.12 -7.86
CA LEU A 160 1.14 8.50 -9.26
C LEU A 160 0.66 9.94 -9.43
N ASP A 161 1.36 10.67 -10.29
CA ASP A 161 0.94 11.95 -10.86
C ASP A 161 0.04 11.66 -12.07
N ILE A 162 -1.23 12.01 -11.93
CA ILE A 162 -2.27 11.75 -12.93
C ILE A 162 -2.63 13.05 -13.61
N ARG A 163 -2.01 13.27 -14.77
CA ARG A 163 -2.24 14.42 -15.64
C ARG A 163 -1.94 14.08 -17.09
N TRP A 164 -2.29 15.02 -17.97
CA TRP A 164 -1.81 14.98 -19.34
C TRP A 164 -0.29 15.25 -19.39
N PRO A 165 0.50 14.44 -20.13
CA PRO A 165 1.93 14.66 -20.26
C PRO A 165 2.22 15.98 -20.99
N VAL A 166 3.21 16.73 -20.52
CA VAL A 166 3.66 17.95 -21.22
C VAL A 166 4.37 17.60 -22.53
N ASP A 167 4.56 18.57 -23.42
CA ASP A 167 5.19 18.33 -24.74
C ASP A 167 6.55 17.63 -24.64
N SER A 168 7.39 18.01 -23.67
CA SER A 168 8.69 17.36 -23.44
C SER A 168 8.58 15.92 -22.93
N GLU A 169 7.45 15.57 -22.30
CA GLU A 169 7.16 14.20 -21.87
C GLU A 169 6.65 13.34 -23.03
N GLN A 170 5.86 13.95 -23.94
CA GLN A 170 5.31 13.29 -25.13
C GLN A 170 6.38 12.92 -26.17
N ILE A 171 7.41 13.75 -26.33
CA ILE A 171 8.47 13.54 -27.34
C ILE A 171 9.43 12.39 -26.94
N GLY A 172 9.29 11.84 -25.73
CA GLY A 172 10.15 10.76 -25.24
C GLY A 172 11.55 11.27 -24.90
N GLY A 173 11.75 11.71 -23.67
CA GLY A 173 13.09 11.98 -23.13
C GLY A 173 13.74 10.67 -22.68
N GLY A 174 15.06 10.55 -22.87
CA GLY A 174 15.81 9.34 -22.53
C GLY A 174 15.80 8.99 -21.04
N CYS A 175 16.05 7.71 -20.76
CA CYS A 175 16.29 7.15 -19.44
C CYS A 175 17.73 7.36 -18.98
#